data_AF-A0A376U9X7-F1
#
_entry.id   AF-A0A376U9X7-F1
#
_cell.length_a   1.000
_cell.length_b   1.000
_cell.length_c   1.000
_cell.angle_alpha   90.00
_cell.angle_beta   90.00
_cell.angle_gamma   90.00
#
_symmetry.space_group_name_H-M   'P 1'
#
loop_
_entity.id
_entity.type
_entity.pdbx_description
1 polymer ?
#
loop_
_entity_poly.entity_id
_entity_poly.type
_entity_poly.pdbx_seq_one_letter_code
_entity_poly.pdbx_strand_id
1 'polypeptide(L)' 'MWINPIDAQARGIRHGDTVRVFNNNGEMLIAAKVTPRILPGVTAIGQGAWLKADMFGDRVDHGGSIIF' A
#
# COMPACT_ATOMS: atom_id res chain seq x y z
N MET A 1 -2.89 -1.95 3.62
CA MET A 1 -2.34 -3.26 3.22
C MET A 1 -2.78 -4.28 4.25
N TRP A 2 -3.30 -5.43 3.85
CA TRP A 2 -3.60 -6.53 4.77
C TRP A 2 -2.43 -7.50 4.78
N ILE A 3 -1.99 -7.86 5.97
CA ILE A 3 -0.81 -8.72 6.18
C ILE A 3 -1.12 -9.74 7.27
N ASN A 4 -0.61 -10.97 7.09
CA ASN A 4 -0.72 -11.99 8.12
C ASN A 4 0.11 -11.59 9.36
N PRO A 5 -0.35 -11.86 10.59
CA PRO A 5 0.41 -11.59 11.81
C PRO A 5 1.80 -12.23 11.86
N ILE A 6 2.01 -13.40 11.26
CA ILE A 6 3.32 -14.08 11.18
C ILE A 6 4.29 -13.23 10.35
N ASP A 7 3.86 -12.79 9.17
CA ASP A 7 4.69 -11.96 8.29
C ASP A 7 4.91 -10.57 8.88
N ALA A 8 3.88 -10.02 9.53
CA ALA A 8 3.97 -8.74 10.20
C ALA A 8 5.00 -8.81 11.33
N GLN A 9 5.00 -9.87 12.15
CA GLN A 9 5.96 -10.08 13.22
C GLN A 9 7.38 -10.29 12.68
N ALA A 10 7.54 -11.10 11.64
CA ALA A 10 8.83 -11.32 10.98
C ALA A 10 9.43 -10.02 10.40
N ARG A 11 8.57 -9.06 10.00
CA ARG A 11 8.97 -7.76 9.46
C ARG A 11 8.93 -6.61 10.48
N GLY A 12 8.55 -6.89 11.74
CA GLY A 12 8.40 -5.88 12.78
C GLY A 12 7.25 -4.87 12.56
N ILE A 13 6.26 -5.21 11.74
CA ILE A 13 5.12 -4.36 11.38
C ILE A 13 3.98 -4.57 12.40
N ARG A 14 3.42 -3.49 12.91
CA ARG A 14 2.24 -3.53 13.79
C ARG A 14 0.97 -3.10 13.06
N HIS A 15 -0.17 -3.42 13.68
CA HIS A 15 -1.45 -2.93 13.18
C HIS A 15 -1.50 -1.40 13.29
N GLY A 16 -1.83 -0.73 12.18
CA GLY A 16 -1.85 0.73 12.09
C GLY A 16 -0.50 1.35 11.70
N ASP A 17 0.59 0.57 11.64
CA ASP A 17 1.88 1.11 11.20
C ASP A 17 1.81 1.50 9.73
N THR A 18 2.45 2.63 9.40
CA THR A 18 2.61 3.04 8.01
C THR A 18 3.77 2.25 7.41
N VAL A 19 3.46 1.40 6.44
CA VAL A 19 4.46 0.61 5.73
C VAL A 19 4.69 1.18 4.33
N ARG A 20 5.97 1.24 3.93
CA ARG A 20 6.35 1.60 2.58
C ARG A 20 6.41 0.34 1.71
N VAL A 21 5.55 0.30 0.70
CA VAL A 21 5.55 -0.75 -0.32
C VAL A 21 6.11 -0.15 -1.59
N PHE A 22 7.17 -0.72 -2.13
CA PHE A 22 7.82 -0.24 -3.35
C PHE A 22 8.02 -1.39 -4.33
N ASN A 23 7.95 -1.07 -5.61
CA ASN A 23 8.33 -1.95 -6.72
C ASN A 23 9.06 -1.13 -7.79
N ASN A 24 9.44 -1.76 -8.90
CA ASN A 24 10.14 -1.08 -10.00
C ASN A 24 9.31 0.03 -10.68
N ASN A 25 7.99 0.07 -10.46
CA ASN A 25 7.06 1.01 -11.08
C ASN A 25 6.65 2.15 -10.14
N GLY A 26 7.05 2.12 -8.87
CA GLY A 26 6.72 3.17 -7.90
C GLY A 26 6.78 2.72 -6.44
N GLU A 27 6.58 3.67 -5.54
CA GLU A 27 6.47 3.44 -4.12
C GLU A 27 5.19 4.05 -3.54
N MET A 28 4.67 3.44 -2.48
CA MET A 28 3.50 3.92 -1.78
C MET A 28 3.62 3.71 -0.26
N LEU A 29 3.03 4.63 0.49
CA LEU A 29 2.87 4.52 1.94
C LEU A 29 1.44 4.10 2.24
N ILE A 30 1.28 3.02 3.01
CA ILE A 30 -0.03 2.49 3.35
C ILE A 30 -0.06 1.97 4.79
N ALA A 31 -1.16 2.21 5.50
CA ALA A 31 -1.35 1.62 6.82
C ALA A 31 -1.48 0.09 6.72
N ALA A 32 -0.69 -0.63 7.51
CA ALA A 32 -0.75 -2.07 7.66
C ALA A 32 -1.91 -2.47 8.57
N LYS A 33 -2.78 -3.35 8.07
CA LYS A 33 -3.86 -3.98 8.83
C LYS A 33 -3.48 -5.43 9.02
N VAL A 34 -2.97 -5.73 10.21
CA VAL A 34 -2.63 -7.10 10.59
C VAL A 34 -3.93 -7.89 10.80
N THR A 35 -4.09 -9.01 10.09
CA THR A 35 -5.27 -9.88 10.24
C THR A 35 -4.94 -11.33 9.90
N PRO A 36 -5.42 -12.31 10.68
CA PRO A 36 -5.20 -13.74 10.40
C PRO A 36 -6.04 -14.27 9.21
N ARG A 37 -6.91 -13.44 8.61
CA ARG A 37 -7.70 -13.82 7.41
C ARG A 37 -6.83 -13.91 6.15
N ILE A 38 -5.63 -13.33 6.17
CA ILE A 38 -4.68 -13.40 5.06
C ILE A 38 -3.79 -14.63 5.25
N LEU A 39 -3.53 -15.37 4.17
CA LEU A 39 -2.60 -16.50 4.19
C LEU A 39 -1.16 -16.02 4.48
N PRO A 40 -0.37 -16.78 5.26
CA PRO A 40 1.05 -16.48 5.46
C PRO A 40 1.79 -16.40 4.12
N GLY A 41 2.70 -15.44 4.00
CA GLY A 41 3.48 -15.15 2.78
C GLY A 41 2.73 -14.32 1.73
N VAL A 42 1.45 -14.00 1.96
CA VAL A 42 0.63 -13.19 1.05
C VAL A 42 0.33 -11.84 1.68
N THR A 43 0.39 -10.79 0.88
CA THR A 43 -0.03 -9.44 1.27
C THR A 43 -1.09 -8.94 0.31
N ALA A 44 -2.26 -8.59 0.82
CA ALA A 44 -3.35 -8.08 0.00
C ALA A 44 -3.41 -6.56 0.07
N ILE A 45 -3.41 -5.90 -1.08
CA ILE A 45 -3.60 -4.45 -1.19
C ILE A 45 -4.90 -4.25 -1.96
N GLY A 46 -5.88 -3.62 -1.32
CA GLY A 46 -7.15 -3.31 -1.97
C GLY A 46 -6.91 -2.43 -3.20
N GLN A 47 -7.57 -2.75 -4.32
CA GLN A 47 -7.36 -2.14 -5.64
C GLN A 47 -7.52 -0.60 -5.68
N GLY A 48 -8.11 0.02 -4.66
CA GLY A 48 -8.21 1.48 -4.50
C GLY A 48 -7.09 2.15 -3.70
N ALA A 49 -6.10 1.39 -3.18
CA ALA A 49 -4.98 1.96 -2.46
C ALA A 49 -3.98 2.70 -3.38
N TRP A 50 -3.93 2.30 -4.66
CA TRP A 50 -3.15 2.99 -5.70
C TRP A 50 -3.62 4.45 -5.88
N LEU A 51 -4.93 4.70 -5.78
CA LEU A 51 -5.50 6.05 -5.92
C LEU A 51 -5.10 6.99 -4.77
N LYS A 52 -4.73 6.45 -3.60
CA LYS A 52 -4.21 7.24 -2.46
C LYS A 52 -2.69 7.42 -2.49
N ALA A 53 -1.97 6.59 -3.26
CA ALA A 53 -0.53 6.72 -3.42
C ALA A 53 -0.15 7.98 -4.23
N ASP A 54 -1.07 8.46 -5.06
CA ASP A 54 -0.92 9.69 -5.87
C ASP A 54 -1.28 10.99 -5.13
N MET A 55 -1.46 10.96 -3.80
CA MET A 55 -1.86 12.17 -3.05
C MET A 55 -0.77 12.78 -2.14
N PHE A 56 0.46 12.27 -2.17
CA PHE A 56 1.57 12.80 -1.37
C PHE A 56 2.91 12.88 -2.13
N GLY A 57 2.86 12.93 -3.46
CA GLY A 57 3.98 13.34 -4.29
C GLY A 57 3.66 14.69 -4.89
N ASP A 58 4.46 15.70 -4.56
CA ASP A 58 4.46 16.98 -5.25
C ASP A 58 4.76 16.74 -6.74
N ARG A 59 3.71 16.59 -7.53
CA ARG A 59 3.67 16.84 -8.97
C ARG A 59 2.22 17.04 -9.34
N VAL A 60 1.80 18.28 -9.11
CA VAL A 60 0.77 18.98 -9.89
C VAL A 60 0.67 18.36 -11.29
N ASP A 61 -0.47 17.76 -11.59
CA ASP A 61 -1.09 17.96 -12.89
C ASP A 61 -2.54 18.39 -12.66
N HIS A 62 -2.75 19.69 -12.82
CA HIS A 62 -4.06 20.33 -12.79
C HIS A 62 -4.60 20.37 -14.21
N GLY A 63 -5.49 19.43 -14.53
CA GLY A 63 -6.47 19.58 -15.60
C GLY A 63 -6.09 18.97 -16.95
N GLY A 64 -7.06 18.25 -17.53
CA GLY A 64 -7.06 17.96 -18.96
C GLY A 64 -7.45 16.53 -19.27
N SER A 65 -8.72 16.31 -19.57
CA SER A 65 -9.12 15.22 -20.47
C SER A 65 -8.27 15.29 -21.75
N ILE A 66 -7.59 14.21 -22.14
CA ILE A 66 -7.30 13.98 -23.56
C ILE A 66 -7.18 12.48 -23.89
N ILE A 67 -8.14 12.09 -24.71
CA ILE A 67 -8.22 11.01 -25.70
C ILE A 67 -6.93 10.80 -26.51
N PHE A 68 -6.58 9.53 -26.72
CA PHE A 68 -6.25 8.96 -28.04
C PHE A 68 -6.89 7.56 -28.14
#